data_AF-A0A3M7MM15-F1
#
_entry.id   AF-A0A3M7MM15-F1
#
_cell.length_a   1.000
_cell.length_b   1.000
_cell.length_c   1.000
_cell.angle_alpha   90.00
_cell.angle_beta   90.00
_cell.angle_gamma   90.00
#
_symmetry.space_group_name_H-M   'P 1'
#
loop_
_entity.id
_entity.type
_entity.pdbx_description
1 polymer ?
#
loop_
_entity_poly.entity_id
_entity_poly.type
_entity_poly.pdbx_seq_one_letter_code
_entity_poly.pdbx_strand_id
1 'polypeptide(L)'
;MDARRFRTMLYLTESDHYLALSARRSSYLNPEPLNAVLNSFLQCKYVQNTDIRLTSLFRVAYVSHFTDCRPTTVESVEAFDKDVQLIERHFTSSLTDRSGDTLSKHFPFTSLRWYRLSYACAFLDVTNLTQRTGKAFTRAVEWASQILVHLSRQPSSMGPNDTVTPTRLEPDPGVVDIMSFAIDHYFVVIAYAAFFLVSSWLSNFVDLNLRPHVQLEDAALGEDASSSLLFRLVDVAARTLEAASPPEGHLARRYAPLLRGMTDIILSGNSQAQRTNGGSSAVMTDVNNLPNQLQSSLEGDLWEMWQQTGLDATIWPSMFDDVYDGR
;
A
#
# COMPACT_ATOMS: atom_id res chain seq x y z
N MET A 1 9.49 -35.14 6.08
CA MET A 1 9.54 -33.67 6.01
C MET A 1 9.12 -33.11 7.36
N ASP A 2 9.96 -32.31 8.01
CA ASP A 2 9.56 -31.59 9.22
C ASP A 2 8.72 -30.37 8.81
N ALA A 3 7.39 -30.51 8.91
CA ALA A 3 6.44 -29.48 8.49
C ALA A 3 6.62 -28.16 9.25
N ARG A 4 7.09 -28.21 10.50
CA ARG A 4 7.33 -26.99 11.29
C ARG A 4 8.54 -26.23 10.76
N ARG A 5 9.66 -26.92 10.55
CA ARG A 5 10.87 -26.30 9.99
C ARG A 5 10.61 -25.74 8.59
N PHE A 6 9.88 -26.49 7.75
CA PHE A 6 9.55 -26.01 6.41
C PHE A 6 8.69 -24.76 6.44
N ARG A 7 7.65 -24.73 7.28
CA ARG A 7 6.81 -23.54 7.49
C ARG A 7 7.64 -22.33 7.94
N THR A 8 8.56 -22.52 8.88
CA THR A 8 9.47 -21.45 9.32
C THR A 8 10.33 -20.92 8.18
N MET A 9 10.87 -21.81 7.33
CA MET A 9 11.64 -21.40 6.17
C MET A 9 10.79 -20.65 5.13
N LEU A 10 9.55 -21.09 4.89
CA LEU A 10 8.62 -20.36 4.01
C LEU A 10 8.38 -18.93 4.51
N TYR A 11 8.11 -18.75 5.81
CA TYR A 11 7.94 -17.41 6.40
C TYR A 11 9.20 -16.55 6.23
N LEU A 12 10.38 -17.08 6.58
CA LEU A 12 11.63 -16.32 6.47
C LEU A 12 11.91 -15.88 5.03
N THR A 13 11.78 -16.80 4.07
CA THR A 13 12.04 -16.50 2.66
C THR A 13 10.99 -15.54 2.08
N GLU A 14 9.71 -15.70 2.42
CA GLU A 14 8.66 -14.77 2.00
C GLU A 14 8.91 -13.37 2.56
N SER A 15 9.23 -13.27 3.85
CA SER A 15 9.49 -12.00 4.53
C SER A 15 10.74 -11.28 3.99
N ASP A 16 11.78 -12.03 3.61
CA ASP A 16 12.96 -11.45 2.94
C ASP A 16 12.57 -10.78 1.61
N HIS A 17 11.78 -11.45 0.76
CA HIS A 17 11.31 -10.88 -0.51
C HIS A 17 10.32 -9.74 -0.31
N TYR A 18 9.43 -9.86 0.69
CA TYR A 18 8.53 -8.79 1.08
C TYR A 18 9.30 -7.50 1.41
N LEU A 19 10.31 -7.61 2.28
CA LEU A 19 11.14 -6.49 2.70
C LEU A 19 12.03 -5.99 1.55
N ALA A 20 12.54 -6.89 0.72
CA ALA A 20 13.33 -6.56 -0.46
C ALA A 20 12.53 -5.67 -1.42
N LEU A 21 11.31 -6.07 -1.79
CA LEU A 21 10.41 -5.26 -2.62
C LEU A 21 10.06 -3.93 -1.97
N SER A 22 9.71 -3.95 -0.67
CA SER A 22 9.34 -2.74 0.06
C SER A 22 10.48 -1.72 0.12
N ALA A 23 11.72 -2.20 0.25
CA ALA A 23 12.93 -1.39 0.27
C ALA A 23 13.61 -1.24 -1.11
N ARG A 24 12.96 -1.69 -2.19
CA ARG A 24 13.46 -1.63 -3.58
C ARG A 24 14.89 -2.21 -3.75
N ARG A 25 15.19 -3.24 -2.98
CA ARG A 25 16.47 -3.96 -2.98
C ARG A 25 16.29 -5.41 -3.41
N SER A 26 17.39 -6.07 -3.70
CA SER A 26 17.39 -7.50 -4.00
C SER A 26 17.14 -8.31 -2.74
N SER A 27 16.47 -9.45 -2.88
CA SER A 27 16.33 -10.45 -1.82
C SER A 27 17.64 -11.23 -1.63
N TYR A 28 17.85 -11.77 -0.43
CA TYR A 28 19.05 -12.54 -0.08
C TYR A 28 18.81 -14.05 -0.12
N LEU A 29 17.60 -14.50 0.21
CA LEU A 29 17.26 -15.91 0.30
C LEU A 29 16.79 -16.45 -1.05
N ASN A 30 17.36 -17.57 -1.51
CA ASN A 30 16.86 -18.25 -2.72
C ASN A 30 15.57 -19.04 -2.41
N PRO A 31 14.42 -18.73 -3.06
CA PRO A 31 13.16 -19.44 -2.85
C PRO A 31 13.04 -20.76 -3.65
N GLU A 32 13.87 -21.02 -4.67
CA GLU A 32 13.74 -22.21 -5.53
C GLU A 32 13.68 -23.55 -4.78
N PRO A 33 14.54 -23.83 -3.78
CA PRO A 33 14.53 -25.14 -3.12
C PRO A 33 13.22 -25.38 -2.35
N LEU A 34 12.65 -24.32 -1.78
CA LEU A 34 11.38 -24.39 -1.06
C LEU A 34 10.21 -24.54 -2.03
N ASN A 35 10.25 -23.81 -3.17
CA ASN A 35 9.22 -23.90 -4.20
C ASN A 35 9.13 -25.32 -4.80
N ALA A 36 10.27 -25.98 -5.03
CA ALA A 36 10.33 -27.32 -5.61
C ALA A 36 9.56 -28.39 -4.81
N VAL A 37 9.44 -28.22 -3.49
CA VAL A 37 8.76 -29.18 -2.59
C VAL A 37 7.46 -28.64 -2.00
N LEU A 38 7.03 -27.44 -2.41
CA LEU A 38 5.87 -26.72 -1.87
C LEU A 38 4.57 -27.52 -2.02
N ASN A 39 4.37 -28.17 -3.16
CA ASN A 39 3.17 -28.98 -3.41
C ASN A 39 3.14 -30.22 -2.52
N SER A 40 4.29 -30.86 -2.28
CA SER A 40 4.40 -31.99 -1.36
C SER A 40 4.12 -31.57 0.09
N PHE A 41 4.55 -30.37 0.49
CA PHE A 41 4.21 -29.80 1.79
C PHE A 41 2.69 -29.66 1.97
N LEU A 42 1.98 -29.11 0.98
CA LEU A 42 0.52 -28.91 1.05
C LEU A 42 -0.28 -30.22 1.14
N GLN A 43 0.32 -31.35 0.77
CA GLN A 43 -0.27 -32.69 0.88
C GLN A 43 0.07 -33.39 2.21
N CYS A 44 0.92 -32.80 3.06
CA CYS A 44 1.32 -33.40 4.33
C CYS A 44 0.18 -33.42 5.37
N LYS A 45 0.18 -34.43 6.24
CA LYS A 45 -0.80 -34.58 7.33
C LYS A 45 -0.81 -33.45 8.37
N TYR A 46 0.27 -32.67 8.46
CA TYR A 46 0.48 -31.62 9.47
C TYR A 46 0.30 -30.19 8.93
N VAL A 47 -0.38 -30.06 7.78
CA VAL A 47 -0.73 -28.76 7.17
C VAL A 47 -1.81 -28.07 8.01
N GLN A 48 -1.61 -26.79 8.27
CA GLN A 48 -2.55 -25.91 8.95
C GLN A 48 -3.39 -25.14 7.93
N ASN A 49 -4.57 -24.66 8.33
CA ASN A 49 -5.44 -23.89 7.44
C ASN A 49 -4.74 -22.60 6.92
N THR A 50 -3.87 -21.99 7.73
CA THR A 50 -3.09 -20.80 7.38
C THR A 50 -1.97 -21.08 6.37
N ASP A 51 -1.55 -22.35 6.20
CA ASP A 51 -0.44 -22.70 5.31
C ASP A 51 -0.80 -22.41 3.85
N ILE A 52 -2.07 -22.53 3.46
CA ILE A 52 -2.52 -22.19 2.10
C ILE A 52 -2.20 -20.72 1.81
N ARG A 53 -2.56 -19.82 2.73
CA ARG A 53 -2.27 -18.39 2.64
C ARG A 53 -0.77 -18.12 2.54
N LEU A 54 0.02 -18.75 3.42
CA LEU A 54 1.48 -18.64 3.42
C LEU A 54 2.08 -19.12 2.09
N THR A 55 1.64 -20.27 1.57
CA THR A 55 2.13 -20.78 0.28
C THR A 55 1.76 -19.89 -0.89
N SER A 56 0.61 -19.22 -0.84
CA SER A 56 0.24 -18.22 -1.84
C SER A 56 1.18 -17.01 -1.80
N LEU A 57 1.49 -16.46 -0.62
CA LEU A 57 2.48 -15.38 -0.49
C LEU A 57 3.86 -15.81 -0.98
N PHE A 58 4.28 -16.98 -0.55
CA PHE A 58 5.56 -17.53 -0.95
C PHE A 58 5.65 -17.69 -2.47
N ARG A 59 4.58 -18.12 -3.15
CA ARG A 59 4.53 -18.17 -4.62
C ARG A 59 4.67 -16.78 -5.24
N VAL A 60 4.10 -15.74 -4.66
CA VAL A 60 4.30 -14.36 -5.13
C VAL A 60 5.75 -13.90 -4.93
N ALA A 61 6.32 -14.17 -3.76
CA ALA A 61 7.74 -13.91 -3.48
C ALA A 61 8.65 -14.62 -4.49
N TYR A 62 8.37 -15.89 -4.79
CA TYR A 62 9.08 -16.67 -5.80
C TYR A 62 8.98 -16.04 -7.20
N VAL A 63 7.83 -15.54 -7.63
CA VAL A 63 7.69 -14.85 -8.93
C VAL A 63 8.52 -13.57 -8.96
N SER A 64 8.52 -12.79 -7.87
CA SER A 64 9.33 -11.56 -7.80
C SER A 64 10.85 -11.81 -7.79
N HIS A 65 11.28 -13.02 -7.42
CA HIS A 65 12.69 -13.40 -7.39
C HIS A 65 13.35 -13.36 -8.77
N PHE A 66 12.60 -13.69 -9.84
CA PHE A 66 13.16 -13.73 -11.20
C PHE A 66 13.61 -12.37 -11.74
N THR A 67 13.18 -11.28 -11.12
CA THR A 67 13.63 -9.93 -11.45
C THR A 67 14.48 -9.33 -10.34
N ASP A 68 14.96 -10.13 -9.40
CA ASP A 68 15.65 -9.68 -8.18
C ASP A 68 14.87 -8.59 -7.43
N CYS A 69 13.53 -8.68 -7.45
CA CYS A 69 12.64 -7.65 -6.90
C CYS A 69 12.80 -6.26 -7.55
N ARG A 70 13.35 -6.19 -8.77
CA ARG A 70 13.71 -4.97 -9.50
C ARG A 70 13.20 -5.00 -10.94
N PRO A 71 11.89 -4.80 -11.16
CA PRO A 71 11.34 -4.68 -12.50
C PRO A 71 11.93 -3.47 -13.24
N THR A 72 12.39 -3.70 -14.47
CA THR A 72 12.95 -2.65 -15.34
C THR A 72 12.07 -2.32 -16.53
N THR A 73 11.02 -3.11 -16.78
CA THR A 73 10.11 -2.93 -17.93
C THR A 73 8.65 -2.98 -17.51
N VAL A 74 7.78 -2.33 -18.29
CA VAL A 74 6.33 -2.39 -18.08
C VAL A 74 5.85 -3.83 -18.23
N GLU A 75 6.39 -4.57 -19.20
CA GLU A 75 6.09 -5.96 -19.49
C GLU A 75 6.34 -6.86 -18.28
N SER A 76 7.42 -6.61 -17.52
CA SER A 76 7.70 -7.31 -16.26
C SER A 76 6.62 -7.05 -15.21
N VAL A 77 6.09 -5.82 -15.11
CA VAL A 77 4.97 -5.50 -14.21
C VAL A 77 3.68 -6.19 -14.67
N GLU A 78 3.42 -6.24 -15.97
CA GLU A 78 2.24 -6.93 -16.50
C GLU A 78 2.30 -8.45 -16.31
N ALA A 79 3.48 -9.06 -16.52
CA ALA A 79 3.70 -10.47 -16.28
C ALA A 79 3.53 -10.81 -14.80
N PHE A 80 4.15 -10.02 -13.92
CA PHE A 80 4.01 -10.19 -12.47
C PHE A 80 2.55 -10.12 -12.03
N ASP A 81 1.78 -9.12 -12.49
CA ASP A 81 0.36 -9.03 -12.15
C ASP A 81 -0.44 -10.26 -12.60
N LYS A 82 -0.20 -10.77 -13.82
CA LYS A 82 -0.85 -12.00 -14.31
C LYS A 82 -0.55 -13.20 -13.41
N ASP A 83 0.69 -13.34 -12.96
CA ASP A 83 1.08 -14.42 -12.05
C ASP A 83 0.40 -14.28 -10.68
N VAL A 84 0.37 -13.07 -10.12
CA VAL A 84 -0.34 -12.81 -8.85
C VAL A 84 -1.85 -13.08 -9.02
N GLN A 85 -2.46 -12.73 -10.15
CA GLN A 85 -3.87 -13.04 -10.43
C GLN A 85 -4.14 -14.55 -10.52
N LEU A 86 -3.20 -15.34 -11.04
CA LEU A 86 -3.31 -16.80 -11.06
C LEU A 86 -3.22 -17.38 -9.65
N ILE A 87 -2.28 -16.87 -8.84
CA ILE A 87 -2.11 -17.28 -7.44
C ILE A 87 -3.35 -16.92 -6.62
N GLU A 88 -3.89 -15.71 -6.78
CA GLU A 88 -5.12 -15.25 -6.13
C GLU A 88 -6.33 -16.12 -6.51
N ARG A 89 -6.48 -16.46 -7.79
CA ARG A 89 -7.54 -17.39 -8.25
C ARG A 89 -7.39 -18.77 -7.62
N HIS A 90 -6.19 -19.33 -7.60
CA HIS A 90 -5.91 -20.62 -6.96
C HIS A 90 -6.24 -20.58 -5.46
N PHE A 91 -5.82 -19.52 -4.76
CA PHE A 91 -6.13 -19.31 -3.36
C PHE A 91 -7.64 -19.30 -3.10
N THR A 92 -8.38 -18.48 -3.84
CA THR A 92 -9.84 -18.36 -3.70
C THR A 92 -10.55 -19.68 -3.99
N SER A 93 -10.12 -20.44 -5.00
CA SER A 93 -10.68 -21.77 -5.29
C SER A 93 -10.36 -22.82 -4.21
N SER A 94 -9.25 -22.66 -3.49
CA SER A 94 -8.88 -23.57 -2.39
C SER A 94 -9.58 -23.24 -1.06
N LEU A 95 -10.25 -22.08 -0.99
CA LEU A 95 -10.90 -21.58 0.23
C LEU A 95 -12.22 -22.26 0.53
N THR A 96 -12.95 -22.68 -0.52
CA THR A 96 -14.28 -23.30 -0.41
C THR A 96 -14.28 -24.60 0.40
N ASP A 97 -13.12 -25.25 0.56
CA ASP A 97 -13.00 -26.54 1.24
C ASP A 97 -12.49 -26.44 2.70
N ARG A 98 -12.04 -25.27 3.18
CA ARG A 98 -11.38 -25.12 4.49
C ARG A 98 -11.75 -23.82 5.23
N SER A 99 -12.90 -23.84 5.89
CA SER A 99 -13.57 -22.68 6.53
C SER A 99 -12.93 -22.10 7.80
N GLY A 100 -11.67 -22.42 8.13
CA GLY A 100 -11.07 -22.08 9.43
C GLY A 100 -10.17 -20.85 9.48
N ASP A 101 -9.77 -20.25 8.35
CA ASP A 101 -8.87 -19.09 8.34
C ASP A 101 -9.65 -17.77 8.30
N THR A 102 -9.74 -17.07 9.44
CA THR A 102 -10.47 -15.79 9.57
C THR A 102 -9.87 -14.67 8.70
N LEU A 103 -8.55 -14.70 8.49
CA LEU A 103 -7.83 -13.69 7.72
C LEU A 103 -7.92 -13.91 6.20
N SER A 104 -8.43 -15.06 5.77
CA SER A 104 -8.51 -15.43 4.34
C SER A 104 -9.30 -14.43 3.50
N LYS A 105 -10.33 -13.80 4.08
CA LYS A 105 -11.16 -12.79 3.40
C LYS A 105 -10.42 -11.48 3.14
N HIS A 106 -9.42 -11.15 3.96
CA HIS A 106 -8.66 -9.90 3.87
C HIS A 106 -7.32 -10.07 3.17
N PHE A 107 -6.88 -11.32 3.01
CA PHE A 107 -5.60 -11.68 2.45
C PHE A 107 -5.32 -11.14 1.04
N PRO A 108 -6.24 -11.27 0.05
CA PRO A 108 -5.95 -10.77 -1.29
C PRO A 108 -5.78 -9.25 -1.30
N PHE A 109 -6.62 -8.54 -0.55
CA PHE A 109 -6.71 -7.08 -0.60
C PHE A 109 -5.59 -6.35 0.15
N THR A 110 -4.96 -7.01 1.11
CA THR A 110 -3.84 -6.44 1.86
C THR A 110 -2.53 -6.93 1.28
N SER A 111 -2.22 -8.21 1.44
CA SER A 111 -0.91 -8.75 1.11
C SER A 111 -0.69 -8.90 -0.41
N LEU A 112 -1.63 -9.49 -1.17
CA LEU A 112 -1.40 -9.68 -2.62
C LEU A 112 -1.44 -8.36 -3.40
N ARG A 113 -2.36 -7.45 -3.06
CA ARG A 113 -2.39 -6.10 -3.65
C ARG A 113 -1.16 -5.28 -3.26
N TRP A 114 -0.63 -5.44 -2.04
CA TRP A 114 0.64 -4.81 -1.66
C TRP A 114 1.81 -5.25 -2.53
N TYR A 115 1.95 -6.56 -2.78
CA TYR A 115 3.02 -7.06 -3.66
C TYR A 115 2.94 -6.42 -5.05
N ARG A 116 1.73 -6.34 -5.63
CA ARG A 116 1.51 -5.67 -6.92
C ARG A 116 1.89 -4.19 -6.87
N LEU A 117 1.39 -3.46 -5.86
CA LEU A 117 1.67 -2.04 -5.67
C LEU A 117 3.18 -1.79 -5.52
N SER A 118 3.85 -2.52 -4.63
CA SER A 118 5.28 -2.39 -4.37
C SER A 118 6.12 -2.67 -5.61
N TYR A 119 5.78 -3.72 -6.35
CA TYR A 119 6.47 -4.09 -7.57
C TYR A 119 6.32 -3.00 -8.64
N ALA A 120 5.12 -2.45 -8.82
CA ALA A 120 4.92 -1.32 -9.73
C ALA A 120 5.64 -0.05 -9.24
N CYS A 121 5.62 0.26 -7.93
CA CYS A 121 6.37 1.39 -7.39
C CYS A 121 7.87 1.27 -7.61
N ALA A 122 8.45 0.07 -7.44
CA ALA A 122 9.86 -0.18 -7.74
C ALA A 122 10.20 0.09 -9.21
N PHE A 123 9.30 -0.25 -10.14
CA PHE A 123 9.43 0.10 -11.55
C PHE A 123 9.30 1.61 -11.79
N LEU A 124 8.29 2.26 -11.20
CA LEU A 124 8.04 3.69 -11.39
C LEU A 124 9.21 4.58 -10.91
N ASP A 125 9.94 4.11 -9.90
CA ASP A 125 11.11 4.79 -9.36
C ASP A 125 12.23 4.95 -10.39
N VAL A 126 12.55 3.87 -11.10
CA VAL A 126 13.68 3.80 -12.03
C VAL A 126 13.35 4.24 -13.47
N THR A 127 12.10 4.64 -13.73
CA THR A 127 11.61 4.93 -15.09
C THR A 127 11.51 6.42 -15.41
N ASN A 128 11.58 6.73 -16.69
CA ASN A 128 11.45 8.10 -17.20
C ASN A 128 10.05 8.68 -16.94
N LEU A 129 9.95 10.01 -16.83
CA LEU A 129 8.69 10.75 -16.60
C LEU A 129 7.53 10.33 -17.53
N THR A 130 7.81 9.99 -18.79
CA THR A 130 6.80 9.54 -19.76
C THR A 130 6.25 8.14 -19.48
N GLN A 131 7.03 7.27 -18.83
CA GLN A 131 6.60 5.93 -18.41
C GLN A 131 5.95 5.95 -17.02
N ARG A 132 6.26 6.97 -16.20
CA ARG A 132 5.68 7.19 -14.87
C ARG A 132 4.19 7.52 -14.88
N THR A 133 3.60 7.88 -16.03
CA THR A 133 2.16 8.16 -16.19
C THR A 133 1.44 7.10 -17.03
N GLY A 134 2.09 5.97 -17.33
CA GLY A 134 1.56 4.90 -18.18
C GLY A 134 0.68 3.88 -17.46
N LYS A 135 0.41 2.75 -18.13
CA LYS A 135 -0.43 1.65 -17.61
C LYS A 135 -0.02 1.15 -16.22
N ALA A 136 1.28 1.05 -15.95
CA ALA A 136 1.80 0.61 -14.66
C ALA A 136 1.39 1.55 -13.53
N PHE A 137 1.41 2.86 -13.78
CA PHE A 137 0.94 3.87 -12.83
C PHE A 137 -0.56 3.79 -12.60
N THR A 138 -1.36 3.69 -13.66
CA THR A 138 -2.82 3.51 -13.52
C THR A 138 -3.17 2.30 -12.67
N ARG A 139 -2.47 1.17 -12.86
CA ARG A 139 -2.66 -0.03 -12.02
C ARG A 139 -2.20 0.18 -10.58
N ALA A 140 -1.10 0.90 -10.34
CA ALA A 140 -0.65 1.23 -8.99
C ALA A 140 -1.70 2.07 -8.24
N VAL A 141 -2.28 3.08 -8.91
CA VAL A 141 -3.40 3.88 -8.36
C VAL A 141 -4.60 2.97 -8.05
N GLU A 142 -4.95 2.07 -8.97
CA GLU A 142 -6.04 1.12 -8.76
C GLU A 142 -5.78 0.23 -7.54
N TRP A 143 -4.61 -0.41 -7.42
CA TRP A 143 -4.30 -1.29 -6.30
C TRP A 143 -4.21 -0.56 -4.97
N ALA A 144 -3.63 0.65 -4.94
CA ALA A 144 -3.62 1.48 -3.74
C ALA A 144 -5.05 1.85 -3.32
N SER A 145 -5.92 2.23 -4.27
CA SER A 145 -7.32 2.51 -3.97
C SER A 145 -8.06 1.27 -3.46
N GLN A 146 -7.84 0.09 -4.03
CA GLN A 146 -8.44 -1.17 -3.60
C GLN A 146 -8.04 -1.55 -2.17
N ILE A 147 -6.77 -1.33 -1.79
CA ILE A 147 -6.29 -1.53 -0.41
C ILE A 147 -7.11 -0.67 0.56
N LEU A 148 -7.34 0.61 0.24
CA LEU A 148 -8.08 1.53 1.12
C LEU A 148 -9.59 1.29 1.10
N VAL A 149 -10.18 0.99 -0.06
CA VAL A 149 -11.59 0.63 -0.20
C VAL A 149 -11.92 -0.61 0.64
N HIS A 150 -11.01 -1.57 0.72
CA HIS A 150 -11.18 -2.78 1.55
C HIS A 150 -11.32 -2.48 3.04
N LEU A 151 -10.89 -1.31 3.52
CA LEU A 151 -11.10 -0.88 4.91
C LEU A 151 -12.54 -0.43 5.17
N SER A 152 -13.30 -0.16 4.10
CA SER A 152 -14.67 0.33 4.20
C SER A 152 -15.68 -0.80 4.15
N ARG A 153 -16.77 -0.63 4.89
CA ARG A 153 -17.92 -1.52 4.85
C ARG A 153 -18.53 -1.47 3.44
N GLN A 154 -18.64 -2.63 2.79
CA GLN A 154 -19.45 -2.73 1.58
C GLN A 154 -20.89 -2.33 1.91
N PRO A 155 -21.56 -1.50 1.08
CA PRO A 155 -22.94 -1.15 1.31
C PRO A 155 -23.78 -2.43 1.24
N SER A 156 -24.15 -2.94 2.41
CA SER A 156 -25.06 -4.07 2.53
C SER A 156 -26.42 -3.60 2.02
N SER A 157 -26.75 -3.96 0.77
CA SER A 157 -28.08 -3.78 0.17
C SER A 157 -28.55 -2.31 0.17
N MET A 158 -28.03 -1.51 -0.75
CA MET A 158 -28.84 -0.39 -1.25
C MET A 158 -30.05 -0.98 -1.97
N GLY A 159 -31.25 -0.67 -1.47
CA GLY A 159 -32.47 -0.94 -2.23
C GLY A 159 -32.38 -0.25 -3.60
N PRO A 160 -33.08 -0.76 -4.62
CA PRO A 160 -32.95 -0.30 -6.01
C PRO A 160 -33.27 1.20 -6.26
N ASN A 161 -33.64 1.96 -5.23
CA ASN A 161 -34.02 3.38 -5.31
C ASN A 161 -33.06 4.34 -4.60
N ASP A 162 -31.99 3.88 -3.94
CA ASP A 162 -31.02 4.78 -3.31
C ASP A 162 -29.91 5.16 -4.29
N THR A 163 -30.12 6.25 -5.05
CA THR A 163 -29.14 6.84 -5.97
C THR A 163 -28.11 7.75 -5.27
N VAL A 164 -27.96 7.65 -3.95
CA VAL A 164 -26.98 8.43 -3.20
C VAL A 164 -25.72 7.59 -3.06
N THR A 165 -24.71 7.84 -3.91
CA THR A 165 -23.35 7.34 -3.65
C THR A 165 -22.98 7.77 -2.22
N PRO A 166 -22.64 6.86 -1.31
CA PRO A 166 -22.55 7.22 0.10
C PRO A 166 -21.47 8.28 0.29
N THR A 167 -21.85 9.48 0.72
CA THR A 167 -20.98 10.65 0.89
C THR A 167 -19.81 10.36 1.83
N ARG A 168 -19.91 9.33 2.66
CA ARG A 168 -18.88 8.89 3.61
C ARG A 168 -18.69 7.37 3.55
N LEU A 169 -17.43 6.94 3.44
CA LEU A 169 -17.05 5.53 3.60
C LEU A 169 -16.94 5.22 5.09
N GLU A 170 -17.61 4.19 5.60
CA GLU A 170 -17.52 3.82 7.02
C GLU A 170 -16.54 2.65 7.22
N PRO A 171 -15.71 2.64 8.28
CA PRO A 171 -14.84 1.52 8.62
C PRO A 171 -15.62 0.20 8.74
N ASP A 172 -15.07 -0.87 8.16
CA ASP A 172 -15.61 -2.23 8.34
C ASP A 172 -15.25 -2.74 9.74
N PRO A 173 -16.22 -3.07 10.61
CA PRO A 173 -15.96 -3.59 11.95
C PRO A 173 -15.09 -4.85 11.95
N GLY A 174 -15.27 -5.74 10.97
CA GLY A 174 -14.48 -6.97 10.87
C GLY A 174 -13.01 -6.69 10.53
N VAL A 175 -12.76 -5.65 9.74
CA VAL A 175 -11.40 -5.17 9.47
C VAL A 175 -10.80 -4.54 10.74
N VAL A 176 -11.56 -3.71 11.45
CA VAL A 176 -11.12 -3.09 12.72
C VAL A 176 -10.75 -4.15 13.76
N ASP A 177 -11.57 -5.18 13.93
CA ASP A 177 -11.31 -6.28 14.86
C ASP A 177 -10.00 -7.01 14.52
N ILE A 178 -9.77 -7.28 13.24
CA ILE A 178 -8.53 -7.90 12.77
C ILE A 178 -7.33 -6.99 13.01
N MET A 179 -7.48 -5.71 12.69
CA MET A 179 -6.41 -4.72 12.81
C MET A 179 -6.02 -4.44 14.25
N SER A 180 -6.92 -4.66 15.21
CA SER A 180 -6.62 -4.57 16.65
C SER A 180 -5.59 -5.61 17.13
N PHE A 181 -5.37 -6.66 16.35
CA PHE A 181 -4.37 -7.71 16.62
C PHE A 181 -3.36 -7.87 15.47
N ALA A 182 -3.39 -6.98 14.49
CA ALA A 182 -2.53 -7.07 13.32
C ALA A 182 -1.10 -6.64 13.64
N ILE A 183 -0.17 -7.21 12.88
CA ILE A 183 1.25 -6.86 12.91
C ILE A 183 1.47 -5.58 12.10
N ASP A 184 2.49 -4.81 12.46
CA ASP A 184 2.95 -3.54 11.87
C ASP A 184 2.79 -3.42 10.37
N HIS A 185 3.10 -4.49 9.66
CA HIS A 185 2.94 -4.63 8.22
C HIS A 185 1.60 -4.07 7.70
N TYR A 186 0.48 -4.39 8.33
CA TYR A 186 -0.84 -3.95 7.86
C TYR A 186 -0.98 -2.42 7.91
N PHE A 187 -0.48 -1.78 8.96
CA PHE A 187 -0.51 -0.33 9.10
C PHE A 187 0.42 0.36 8.10
N VAL A 188 1.60 -0.23 7.85
CA VAL A 188 2.54 0.25 6.83
C VAL A 188 1.91 0.22 5.44
N VAL A 189 1.26 -0.88 5.06
CA VAL A 189 0.60 -1.02 3.75
C VAL A 189 -0.47 0.05 3.55
N ILE A 190 -1.30 0.28 4.56
CA ILE A 190 -2.38 1.28 4.51
C ILE A 190 -1.81 2.69 4.40
N ALA A 191 -0.84 3.02 5.24
CA ALA A 191 -0.19 4.32 5.23
C ALA A 191 0.53 4.59 3.90
N TYR A 192 1.24 3.60 3.37
CA TYR A 192 1.91 3.71 2.07
C TYR A 192 0.92 3.88 0.92
N ALA A 193 -0.18 3.10 0.90
CA ALA A 193 -1.20 3.23 -0.14
C ALA A 193 -1.82 4.64 -0.16
N ALA A 194 -2.17 5.18 1.01
CA ALA A 194 -2.67 6.55 1.15
C ALA A 194 -1.62 7.58 0.69
N PHE A 195 -0.38 7.44 1.16
CA PHE A 195 0.72 8.31 0.77
C PHE A 195 0.93 8.33 -0.75
N PHE A 196 0.95 7.16 -1.39
CA PHE A 196 1.15 7.03 -2.83
C PHE A 196 0.07 7.79 -3.61
N LEU A 197 -1.20 7.66 -3.21
CA LEU A 197 -2.31 8.37 -3.86
C LEU A 197 -2.24 9.88 -3.65
N VAL A 198 -1.97 10.34 -2.43
CA VAL A 198 -1.85 11.77 -2.11
C VAL A 198 -0.68 12.40 -2.87
N SER A 199 0.46 11.74 -2.91
CA SER A 199 1.64 12.21 -3.64
C SER A 199 1.43 12.24 -5.15
N SER A 200 0.70 11.25 -5.68
CA SER A 200 0.30 11.22 -7.08
C SER A 200 -0.59 12.42 -7.44
N TRP A 201 -1.50 12.80 -6.54
CA TRP A 201 -2.35 13.98 -6.70
C TRP A 201 -1.54 15.29 -6.57
N LEU A 202 -0.69 15.42 -5.56
CA LEU A 202 0.18 16.59 -5.37
C LEU A 202 1.13 16.81 -6.55
N SER A 203 1.58 15.73 -7.18
CA SER A 203 2.41 15.77 -8.39
C SER A 203 1.59 15.99 -9.68
N ASN A 204 0.29 16.24 -9.56
CA ASN A 204 -0.64 16.46 -10.67
C ASN A 204 -0.75 15.28 -11.66
N PHE A 205 -0.49 14.05 -11.22
CA PHE A 205 -0.65 12.86 -12.06
C PHE A 205 -2.09 12.33 -12.06
N VAL A 206 -2.83 12.57 -10.98
CA VAL A 206 -4.25 12.19 -10.83
C VAL A 206 -5.07 13.34 -10.25
N ASP A 207 -6.36 13.36 -10.57
CA ASP A 207 -7.32 14.29 -9.93
C ASP A 207 -7.77 13.79 -8.55
N LEU A 208 -8.63 14.57 -7.89
CA LEU A 208 -9.22 14.24 -6.59
C LEU A 208 -10.10 12.97 -6.62
N ASN A 209 -10.51 12.51 -7.80
CA ASN A 209 -11.24 11.26 -8.02
C ASN A 209 -10.35 10.12 -8.56
N LEU A 210 -9.03 10.27 -8.46
CA LEU A 210 -8.02 9.30 -8.87
C LEU A 210 -8.00 9.01 -10.38
N ARG A 211 -8.54 9.91 -11.21
CA ARG A 211 -8.47 9.79 -12.66
C ARG A 211 -7.13 10.30 -13.14
N PRO A 212 -6.39 9.55 -13.98
CA PRO A 212 -5.15 10.04 -14.57
C PRO A 212 -5.42 11.27 -15.43
N HIS A 213 -4.58 12.30 -15.31
CA HIS A 213 -4.64 13.48 -16.19
C HIS A 213 -4.13 13.11 -17.58
N VAL A 214 -5.00 12.54 -18.41
CA VAL A 214 -4.75 12.36 -19.85
C VAL A 214 -5.26 13.61 -20.54
N GLN A 215 -4.38 14.60 -20.75
CA GLN A 215 -4.57 15.79 -21.61
C GLN A 215 -6.03 16.03 -22.03
N LEU A 216 -6.87 16.51 -21.11
CA LEU A 216 -8.18 17.07 -21.44
C LEU A 216 -8.30 18.41 -20.72
N GLU A 217 -8.31 19.44 -21.54
CA GLU A 217 -8.81 20.77 -21.21
C GLU A 217 -10.26 20.65 -20.68
N ASP A 218 -10.61 21.53 -19.74
CA ASP A 218 -11.95 21.78 -19.22
C ASP A 218 -12.65 20.67 -18.40
N ALA A 219 -12.32 20.61 -17.12
CA ALA A 219 -13.28 20.22 -16.07
C ALA A 219 -13.02 20.99 -14.76
N ALA A 220 -12.91 22.32 -14.85
CA ALA A 220 -12.96 23.19 -13.67
C ALA A 220 -14.42 23.41 -13.24
N LEU A 221 -15.04 22.39 -12.65
CA LEU A 221 -16.14 22.61 -11.71
C LEU A 221 -15.60 22.18 -10.35
N GLY A 222 -15.45 23.17 -9.46
CA GLY A 222 -14.88 22.99 -8.13
C GLY A 222 -15.66 21.94 -7.35
N GLU A 223 -15.20 20.70 -7.40
CA GLU A 223 -15.65 19.66 -6.52
C GLU A 223 -15.18 19.97 -5.10
N ASP A 224 -16.09 19.80 -4.15
CA ASP A 224 -15.75 19.91 -2.74
C ASP A 224 -14.74 18.81 -2.40
N ALA A 225 -13.53 19.21 -1.97
CA ALA A 225 -12.45 18.28 -1.64
C ALA A 225 -12.89 17.24 -0.60
N SER A 226 -13.83 17.58 0.30
CA SER A 226 -14.38 16.66 1.30
C SER A 226 -15.26 15.56 0.71
N SER A 227 -15.81 15.78 -0.50
CA SER A 227 -16.63 14.81 -1.23
C SER A 227 -15.82 13.90 -2.16
N SER A 228 -14.55 14.23 -2.39
CA SER A 228 -13.67 13.52 -3.32
C SER A 228 -13.37 12.08 -2.91
N LEU A 229 -13.11 11.22 -3.90
CA LEU A 229 -12.72 9.83 -3.64
C LEU A 229 -11.42 9.76 -2.84
N LEU A 230 -10.41 10.57 -3.20
CA LEU A 230 -9.12 10.60 -2.50
C LEU A 230 -9.31 10.91 -1.02
N PHE A 231 -10.05 11.98 -0.69
CA PHE A 231 -10.32 12.33 0.71
C PHE A 231 -11.04 11.21 1.45
N ARG A 232 -12.11 10.66 0.86
CA ARG A 232 -12.93 9.61 1.50
C ARG A 232 -12.12 8.34 1.79
N LEU A 233 -11.18 7.98 0.92
CA LEU A 233 -10.29 6.83 1.11
C LEU A 233 -9.26 7.06 2.23
N VAL A 234 -8.66 8.25 2.29
CA VAL A 234 -7.70 8.57 3.34
C VAL A 234 -8.40 8.75 4.70
N ASP A 235 -9.58 9.37 4.72
CA ASP A 235 -10.37 9.54 5.96
C ASP A 235 -10.88 8.20 6.51
N VAL A 236 -11.36 7.27 5.67
CA VAL A 236 -11.76 5.95 6.17
C VAL A 236 -10.55 5.18 6.69
N ALA A 237 -9.38 5.30 6.05
CA ALA A 237 -8.17 4.68 6.55
C ALA A 237 -7.76 5.23 7.92
N ALA A 238 -7.77 6.55 8.11
CA ALA A 238 -7.49 7.20 9.38
C ALA A 238 -8.45 6.70 10.48
N ARG A 239 -9.75 6.70 10.21
CA ARG A 239 -10.77 6.23 11.16
C ARG A 239 -10.67 4.75 11.48
N THR A 240 -10.30 3.92 10.51
CA THR A 240 -10.06 2.49 10.74
C THR A 240 -8.86 2.29 11.68
N LEU A 241 -7.76 3.05 11.51
CA LEU A 241 -6.60 2.97 12.41
C LEU A 241 -6.90 3.49 13.81
N GLU A 242 -7.68 4.56 13.92
CA GLU A 242 -8.16 5.10 15.21
C GLU A 242 -9.03 4.09 15.95
N ALA A 243 -9.97 3.46 15.24
CA ALA A 243 -10.86 2.45 15.81
C ALA A 243 -10.12 1.17 16.21
N ALA A 244 -9.09 0.77 15.46
CA ALA A 244 -8.29 -0.42 15.73
C ALA A 244 -7.24 -0.22 16.84
N SER A 245 -6.98 1.03 17.26
CA SER A 245 -5.97 1.33 18.29
C SER A 245 -6.60 1.41 19.69
N PRO A 246 -6.27 0.51 20.64
CA PRO A 246 -6.56 0.74 22.06
C PRO A 246 -5.81 1.98 22.60
N PRO A 247 -6.19 2.50 23.79
CA PRO A 247 -5.76 3.81 24.25
C PRO A 247 -4.28 3.97 24.63
N GLU A 248 -3.45 2.92 24.68
CA GLU A 248 -2.00 3.06 24.96
C GLU A 248 -1.15 2.04 24.18
N GLY A 249 0.02 2.48 23.66
CA GLY A 249 1.08 1.61 23.14
C GLY A 249 0.89 0.98 21.76
N HIS A 250 -0.28 1.05 21.14
CA HIS A 250 -0.55 0.37 19.87
C HIS A 250 0.02 1.11 18.65
N LEU A 251 0.66 0.38 17.73
CA LEU A 251 1.42 0.96 16.62
C LEU A 251 0.53 1.65 15.57
N ALA A 252 -0.72 1.23 15.41
CA ALA A 252 -1.71 1.92 14.56
C ALA A 252 -1.86 3.41 14.94
N ARG A 253 -1.70 3.76 16.22
CA ARG A 253 -1.78 5.16 16.69
C ARG A 253 -0.69 6.05 16.14
N ARG A 254 0.45 5.49 15.72
CA ARG A 254 1.54 6.27 15.11
C ARG A 254 1.20 6.66 13.67
N TYR A 255 0.41 5.84 12.98
CA TYR A 255 0.04 6.05 11.58
C TYR A 255 -1.27 6.87 11.42
N ALA A 256 -2.16 6.86 12.40
CA ALA A 256 -3.40 7.65 12.33
C ALA A 256 -3.16 9.17 12.18
N PRO A 257 -2.25 9.82 12.93
CA PRO A 257 -1.92 11.24 12.75
C PRO A 257 -1.37 11.56 11.36
N LEU A 258 -0.57 10.65 10.78
CA LEU A 258 -0.03 10.79 9.43
C LEU A 258 -1.17 10.83 8.40
N LEU A 259 -2.13 9.91 8.51
CA LEU A 259 -3.31 9.89 7.63
C LEU A 259 -4.21 11.12 7.83
N ARG A 260 -4.33 11.63 9.07
CA ARG A 260 -5.05 12.89 9.35
C ARG A 260 -4.36 14.09 8.71
N GLY A 261 -3.03 14.18 8.80
CA GLY A 261 -2.27 15.21 8.10
C GLY A 261 -2.51 15.17 6.58
N MET A 262 -2.57 13.98 5.99
CA MET A 262 -2.92 13.82 4.57
C MET A 262 -4.35 14.31 4.25
N THR A 263 -5.34 14.04 5.12
CA THR A 263 -6.69 14.59 4.93
C THR A 263 -6.70 16.11 4.99
N ASP A 264 -5.92 16.72 5.89
CA ASP A 264 -5.82 18.18 6.01
C ASP A 264 -5.17 18.81 4.78
N ILE A 265 -4.15 18.15 4.21
CA ILE A 265 -3.50 18.57 2.96
C ILE A 265 -4.51 18.54 1.80
N ILE A 266 -5.33 17.50 1.69
CA ILE A 266 -6.36 17.41 0.63
C ILE A 266 -7.40 18.53 0.76
N LEU A 267 -7.88 18.79 1.98
CA LEU A 267 -8.86 19.85 2.23
C LEU A 267 -8.28 21.25 1.99
N SER A 268 -7.02 21.49 2.37
CA SER A 268 -6.37 22.79 2.19
C SER A 268 -5.89 23.04 0.75
N GLY A 269 -5.56 22.01 -0.02
CA GLY A 269 -5.14 22.12 -1.43
C GLY A 269 -6.19 22.77 -2.33
N ASN A 270 -7.48 22.67 -1.98
CA ASN A 270 -8.57 23.37 -2.68
C ASN A 270 -8.44 24.91 -2.55
N SER A 271 -7.80 25.40 -1.48
CA SER A 271 -7.60 26.82 -1.20
C SER A 271 -6.43 27.42 -2.00
N GLN A 272 -5.44 26.62 -2.37
CA GLN A 272 -4.30 27.06 -3.20
C GLN A 272 -4.64 27.06 -4.70
N ALA A 273 -5.44 26.10 -5.18
CA ALA A 273 -5.89 26.07 -6.58
C ALA A 273 -6.90 27.19 -6.92
N GLN A 274 -7.62 27.74 -5.95
CA GLN A 274 -8.51 28.89 -6.15
C GLN A 274 -7.78 30.26 -6.16
N ARG A 275 -6.61 30.38 -5.53
CA ARG A 275 -5.86 31.65 -5.47
C ARG A 275 -5.10 31.99 -6.76
N THR A 276 -4.83 31.01 -7.62
CA THR A 276 -4.18 31.23 -8.92
C THR A 276 -5.14 31.72 -10.00
N ASN A 277 -6.47 31.55 -9.83
CA ASN A 277 -7.49 31.96 -10.80
C ASN A 277 -8.30 33.20 -10.41
N GLY A 278 -7.98 33.85 -9.28
CA GLY A 278 -8.72 35.00 -8.74
C GLY A 278 -7.83 36.21 -8.46
N GLY A 279 -7.20 36.79 -9.48
CA GLY A 279 -6.38 38.00 -9.35
C GLY A 279 -6.12 38.69 -10.69
N SER A 280 -6.74 39.85 -10.87
CA SER A 280 -6.83 40.68 -12.08
C SER A 280 -5.51 41.15 -12.71
N SER A 281 -5.59 41.38 -14.02
CA SER A 281 -4.95 42.45 -14.83
C SER A 281 -3.46 42.80 -14.61
N ALA A 282 -2.73 42.60 -15.71
CA ALA A 282 -1.64 43.45 -16.21
C ALA A 282 -0.41 43.65 -15.31
N VAL A 283 0.58 42.76 -15.44
CA VAL A 283 2.01 43.12 -15.56
C VAL A 283 2.70 42.04 -16.40
N MET A 284 3.32 42.44 -17.52
CA MET A 284 4.31 41.64 -18.24
C MET A 284 5.53 41.43 -17.33
N THR A 285 5.83 40.21 -16.91
CA THR A 285 7.18 39.77 -16.50
C THR A 285 7.29 38.24 -16.50
N ASP A 286 8.23 37.75 -17.31
CA ASP A 286 8.97 36.47 -17.26
C ASP A 286 8.26 35.13 -16.98
N VAL A 287 8.17 34.35 -18.05
CA VAL A 287 7.65 32.97 -18.14
C VAL A 287 8.67 31.91 -17.65
N ASN A 288 9.71 32.27 -16.89
CA ASN A 288 10.82 31.35 -16.59
C ASN A 288 11.12 31.07 -15.11
N ASN A 289 10.25 31.42 -14.16
CA ASN A 289 10.47 31.10 -12.75
C ASN A 289 9.32 30.26 -12.15
N LEU A 290 9.23 28.99 -12.58
CA LEU A 290 8.71 27.94 -11.70
C LEU A 290 9.91 27.44 -10.88
N PRO A 291 9.87 27.38 -9.54
CA PRO A 291 11.02 26.97 -8.77
C PRO A 291 11.29 25.48 -9.00
N ASN A 292 12.42 25.17 -9.63
CA ASN A 292 13.04 23.83 -9.75
C ASN A 292 13.33 23.16 -8.38
N GLN A 293 12.80 23.67 -7.27
CA GLN A 293 12.97 23.12 -5.92
C GLN A 293 11.94 22.04 -5.57
N LEU A 294 10.82 21.92 -6.29
CA LEU A 294 9.79 20.90 -6.00
C LEU A 294 10.00 19.57 -6.72
N GLN A 295 10.97 19.47 -7.64
CA GLN A 295 11.21 18.25 -8.42
C GLN A 295 12.29 17.32 -7.82
N SER A 296 13.01 17.75 -6.78
CA SER A 296 14.06 16.95 -6.13
C SER A 296 13.82 16.65 -4.65
N SER A 297 12.64 16.90 -4.09
CA SER A 297 12.38 16.74 -2.64
C SER A 297 11.42 15.61 -2.28
N LEU A 298 10.87 14.84 -3.22
CA LEU A 298 9.82 13.87 -2.86
C LEU A 298 10.30 12.78 -1.87
N GLU A 299 11.55 12.31 -2.00
CA GLU A 299 12.18 11.43 -1.01
C GLU A 299 12.67 12.18 0.24
N GLY A 300 13.09 13.44 0.09
CA GLY A 300 13.56 14.29 1.19
C GLY A 300 12.44 14.67 2.15
N ASP A 301 11.31 15.13 1.63
CA ASP A 301 10.11 15.52 2.39
C ASP A 301 9.43 14.30 3.01
N LEU A 302 9.55 13.12 2.38
CA LEU A 302 9.12 11.83 2.91
C LEU A 302 9.94 11.38 4.11
N TRP A 303 11.26 11.42 3.94
CA TRP A 303 12.20 11.06 4.98
C TRP A 303 12.13 12.06 6.14
N GLU A 304 11.98 13.35 5.86
CA GLU A 304 11.79 14.38 6.87
C GLU A 304 10.45 14.24 7.61
N MET A 305 9.32 13.98 6.94
CA MET A 305 8.05 13.68 7.64
C MET A 305 8.15 12.39 8.47
N TRP A 306 8.81 11.36 7.95
CA TRP A 306 9.02 10.10 8.66
C TRP A 306 9.93 10.28 9.89
N GLN A 307 11.01 11.05 9.79
CA GLN A 307 11.86 11.44 10.92
C GLN A 307 11.11 12.32 11.92
N GLN A 308 10.31 13.29 11.45
CA GLN A 308 9.52 14.18 12.29
C GLN A 308 8.39 13.46 13.05
N THR A 309 7.93 12.29 12.58
CA THR A 309 6.96 11.46 13.33
C THR A 309 7.57 10.75 14.55
N GLY A 310 8.88 10.90 14.80
CA GLY A 310 9.54 10.29 15.95
C GLY A 310 9.58 8.75 15.89
N LEU A 311 9.49 8.18 14.69
CA LEU A 311 9.53 6.74 14.44
C LEU A 311 10.95 6.17 14.37
N ASP A 312 11.97 6.99 14.58
CA ASP A 312 13.36 6.52 14.64
C ASP A 312 13.53 5.48 15.75
N ALA A 313 14.00 4.30 15.37
CA ALA A 313 14.41 3.21 16.25
C ALA A 313 15.75 3.50 16.96
N THR A 314 15.98 4.74 17.39
CA THR A 314 17.15 5.15 18.19
C THR A 314 16.78 5.32 19.66
N ILE A 315 16.03 4.36 20.22
CA ILE A 315 16.05 4.08 21.67
C ILE A 315 16.08 2.56 21.85
N TRP A 316 17.18 1.95 21.43
CA TRP A 316 17.74 0.83 22.18
C TRP A 316 18.97 1.38 22.91
N PRO A 317 18.86 1.73 24.20
CA PRO A 317 20.06 1.91 25.00
C PRO A 317 20.68 0.53 25.15
N SER A 318 21.78 0.27 24.43
CA SER A 318 22.97 -0.46 24.90
C SER A 318 22.78 -1.54 25.97
N MET A 319 21.82 -2.46 25.83
CA MET A 319 21.61 -3.56 26.78
C MET A 319 22.50 -4.78 26.51
N PHE A 320 23.46 -4.68 25.58
CA PHE A 320 24.37 -5.78 25.24
C PHE A 320 25.86 -5.45 25.34
N ASP A 321 26.24 -4.28 25.85
CA ASP A 321 27.66 -3.90 25.99
C ASP A 321 28.29 -4.21 27.37
N ASP A 322 27.57 -4.90 28.28
CA ASP A 322 28.11 -5.21 29.63
C ASP A 322 28.17 -6.72 29.97
N VAL A 323 28.15 -7.63 28.99
CA VAL A 323 28.26 -9.09 29.25
C VAL A 323 29.53 -9.72 28.68
N TYR A 324 30.45 -8.94 28.14
CA TYR A 324 31.80 -9.41 27.81
C TYR A 324 32.87 -8.45 28.30
N ASP A 325 33.02 -8.38 29.63
CA ASP A 325 34.32 -8.11 30.22
C ASP A 325 34.60 -9.18 31.28
N GLY A 326 35.70 -9.91 31.07
CA GLY A 326 35.98 -11.16 31.76
C GLY A 326 36.31 -10.99 33.24
N ARG A 327 35.81 -11.93 34.04
CA ARG A 327 36.54 -12.63 35.10
C ARG A 327 35.87 -13.95 35.45
#